data_AF-A0A2H0ERX1-F1
#
_entry.id   AF-A0A2H0ERX1-F1
#
_cell.length_a   1.000
_cell.length_b   1.000
_cell.length_c   1.000
_cell.angle_alpha   90.00
_cell.angle_beta   90.00
_cell.angle_gamma   90.00
#
_symmetry.space_group_name_H-M   'P 1'
#
loop_
_entity.id
_entity.type
_entity.pdbx_description
1 polymer ?
#
loop_
_entity_poly.entity_id
_entity_poly.type
_entity_poly.pdbx_seq_one_letter_code
_entity_poly.pdbx_strand_id
1 'polypeptide(L)' 'YQTVKAVFDNFDRFKRLHPAFGILKEEEMISSGLSAPLHPGAARYYAERGWAVAN' A
#
# COMPACT_ATOMS: atom_id res chain seq x y z
N TYR A 1 1.65 -9.16 4.82
CA TYR A 1 2.05 -8.28 5.92
C TYR A 1 3.49 -7.84 5.73
N GLN A 2 4.49 -8.71 5.95
CA GLN A 2 5.90 -8.29 5.89
C GLN A 2 6.32 -7.66 4.55
N THR A 3 5.88 -8.22 3.42
CA THR A 3 6.15 -7.63 2.10
C THR A 3 5.57 -6.22 1.95
N VAL A 4 4.31 -6.04 2.34
CA VAL A 4 3.62 -4.74 2.27
C VAL A 4 4.32 -3.74 3.20
N LYS A 5 4.57 -4.13 4.46
CA LYS A 5 5.31 -3.34 5.43
C LYS A 5 6.67 -2.90 4.90
N ALA A 6 7.45 -3.80 4.31
CA ALA A 6 8.77 -3.46 3.78
C ALA A 6 8.72 -2.43 2.65
N VAL A 7 7.69 -2.46 1.80
CA VAL A 7 7.50 -1.45 0.73
C VAL A 7 7.21 -0.08 1.35
N PHE A 8 6.22 0.00 2.24
CA PHE A 8 5.77 1.27 2.82
C PHE A 8 6.74 1.86 3.85
N ASP A 9 7.44 1.04 4.65
CA ASP A 9 8.51 1.51 5.54
C ASP A 9 9.68 2.15 4.77
N ASN A 10 9.79 1.87 3.48
CA ASN A 10 10.83 2.39 2.58
C ASN A 10 10.22 3.18 1.41
N PHE A 11 9.04 3.77 1.59
CA PHE A 11 8.25 4.28 0.46
C PHE A 11 8.99 5.34 -0.37
N ASP A 12 9.69 6.27 0.27
CA ASP A 12 10.52 7.26 -0.44
C ASP A 12 11.60 6.62 -1.32
N ARG A 13 12.23 5.55 -0.82
CA ARG A 13 13.21 4.78 -1.59
C ARG A 13 12.52 4.01 -2.72
N PHE A 14 11.36 3.41 -2.45
CA PHE A 14 10.57 2.70 -3.44
C PHE A 14 10.18 3.62 -4.61
N LYS A 15 9.72 4.84 -4.32
CA LYS A 15 9.37 5.85 -5.34
C LYS A 15 10.54 6.24 -6.24
N ARG A 16 11.78 6.12 -5.76
CA ARG A 16 13.00 6.39 -6.56
C ARG A 16 13.37 5.26 -7.51
N LEU A 17 12.78 4.07 -7.39
CA LEU A 17 13.10 2.94 -8.25
C LEU A 17 12.63 3.14 -9.69
N HIS A 18 11.58 3.92 -9.91
CA HIS A 18 11.07 4.19 -11.25
C HIS A 18 10.28 5.53 -11.29
N PRO A 19 10.42 6.36 -12.34
CA PRO A 19 9.70 7.64 -12.45
C PRO A 19 8.17 7.52 -12.27
N ALA A 20 7.58 6.45 -12.80
CA ALA A 20 6.13 6.20 -12.67
C ALA A 20 5.65 6.02 -11.22
N PHE A 21 6.54 5.67 -10.28
CA PHE A 21 6.17 5.55 -8.87
C PHE A 21 6.15 6.90 -8.14
N GLY A 22 6.69 7.97 -8.74
CA GLY A 22 6.75 9.30 -8.15
C GLY A 22 5.37 9.89 -7.81
N ILE A 23 4.33 9.47 -8.52
CA ILE A 23 2.95 9.94 -8.30
C ILE A 23 2.18 9.15 -7.23
N LEU A 24 2.73 8.04 -6.75
CA LEU A 24 2.03 7.19 -5.78
C LEU A 24 1.85 7.90 -4.44
N LYS A 25 0.66 7.75 -3.87
CA LYS A 25 0.29 8.13 -2.50
C LYS A 25 -0.16 6.90 -1.73
N GLU A 26 0.29 6.76 -0.49
CA GLU A 26 0.12 5.53 0.27
C GLU A 26 -1.37 5.21 0.51
N GLU A 27 -2.16 6.23 0.85
CA GLU A 27 -3.58 6.15 1.15
C GLU A 27 -4.45 5.79 -0.08
N GLU A 28 -3.97 6.07 -1.29
CA GLU A 28 -4.67 5.75 -2.53
C GLU A 28 -4.41 4.29 -2.98
N MET A 29 -3.28 3.69 -2.54
CA MET A 29 -2.84 2.35 -2.96
C MET A 29 -3.70 1.20 -2.44
N ILE A 30 -4.59 1.43 -1.48
CA ILE A 30 -5.50 0.39 -0.97
C ILE A 30 -6.67 0.10 -1.92
N SER A 31 -7.20 1.11 -2.58
CA SER A 31 -8.49 1.06 -3.29
C SER A 31 -8.37 1.19 -4.80
N SER A 32 -7.28 1.76 -5.31
CA SER A 32 -7.06 1.91 -6.75
C SER A 32 -6.84 0.56 -7.45
N GLY A 33 -7.77 0.17 -8.32
CA GLY A 33 -7.56 -0.90 -9.29
C GLY A 33 -7.64 -2.34 -8.73
N LEU A 34 -8.39 -2.55 -7.65
CA LEU A 34 -8.61 -3.90 -7.12
C LEU A 34 -9.43 -4.74 -8.09
N SER A 35 -8.79 -5.71 -8.75
CA SER A 35 -9.46 -6.76 -9.54
C SER A 35 -9.75 -8.02 -8.72
N ALA A 36 -9.22 -8.10 -7.49
CA ALA A 36 -9.37 -9.21 -6.57
C ALA A 36 -9.36 -8.72 -5.11
N PRO A 37 -9.84 -9.53 -4.15
CA PRO A 37 -9.81 -9.18 -2.73
C PRO A 37 -8.39 -8.97 -2.20
N LEU A 38 -8.24 -8.12 -1.18
CA LEU A 38 -6.97 -7.92 -0.50
C LEU A 38 -6.53 -9.19 0.24
N HIS A 39 -5.26 -9.54 0.11
CA HIS A 39 -4.66 -10.60 0.92
C HIS A 39 -4.74 -10.22 2.43
N PRO A 40 -5.04 -11.15 3.36
CA PRO A 40 -5.25 -10.83 4.78
C PRO A 40 -4.11 -10.04 5.43
N GLY A 41 -2.87 -10.39 5.10
CA GLY A 41 -1.71 -9.67 5.59
C GLY A 41 -1.53 -8.26 5.03
N ALA A 42 -2.12 -7.91 3.88
CA ALA A 42 -2.14 -6.55 3.35
C ALA A 42 -3.25 -5.74 4.04
N ALA A 43 -4.45 -6.33 4.15
CA ALA A 43 -5.58 -5.75 4.86
C ALA A 43 -5.21 -5.36 6.30
N ARG A 44 -4.50 -6.24 7.01
CA ARG A 44 -3.99 -5.93 8.35
C ARG A 44 -3.06 -4.70 8.37
N TYR A 45 -2.10 -4.60 7.45
CA TYR A 45 -1.18 -3.47 7.41
C TYR A 45 -1.91 -2.15 7.17
N TYR A 46 -2.85 -2.14 6.22
CA TYR A 46 -3.63 -0.95 5.92
C TYR A 46 -4.58 -0.54 7.04
N ALA A 47 -5.15 -1.50 7.79
CA ALA A 47 -5.94 -1.21 8.99
C ALA A 47 -5.09 -0.57 10.10
N GLU A 48 -3.88 -1.09 10.35
CA GLU A 48 -2.94 -0.50 11.33
C GLU A 48 -2.55 0.95 10.98
N ARG A 49 -2.55 1.31 9.69
CA ARG A 49 -2.28 2.67 9.18
C ARG A 49 -3.52 3.58 9.16
N GLY A 50 -4.70 3.04 9.45
CA GLY A 50 -5.97 3.79 9.37
C GLY A 50 -6.46 4.03 7.95
N TRP A 51 -5.93 3.34 6.93
CA TRP A 51 -6.32 3.50 5.52
C TRP A 51 -7.38 2.51 5.07
N ALA A 52 -7.54 1.39 5.77
CA ALA A 52 -8.66 0.49 5.54
C ALA A 52 -9.91 1.07 6.20
N VAL A 53 -10.82 1.62 5.38
CA VAL A 53 -12.19 1.89 5.83
C VAL A 53 -12.89 0.54 5.93
N ALA A 54 -13.36 0.20 7.12
CA ALA A 54 -14.28 -0.93 7.29
C ALA A 54 -15.52 -0.63 6.43
N ASN A 55 -15.71 -1.41 5.36
CA ASN A 55 -16.99 -1.55 4.70
C ASN A 55 -17.77 -2.67 5.37
#